data_AF-W1YN74-F1
#
_entry.id   AF-W1YN74-F1
#
_cell.length_a   1.000
_cell.length_b   1.000
_cell.length_c   1.000
_cell.angle_alpha   90.00
_cell.angle_beta   90.00
_cell.angle_gamma   90.00
#
_symmetry.space_group_name_H-M   'P 1'
#
loop_
_entity.id
_entity.type
_entity.pdbx_description
1 polymer ?
#
loop_
_entity_poly.entity_id
_entity_poly.type
_entity_poly.pdbx_seq_one_letter_code
_entity_poly.pdbx_strand_id
1 'polypeptide(L)'
;LKIDLVQEGLRIQIIDSQNRPMFKTGSADVEPYMRDILRAIAPVLNGIPNRISLSGHTDDFPYASGEKGYSNWELSADRANASRREL
;
A
#
# COMPACT_ATOMS: atom_id res chain seq x y z
N LEU A 1 -0.74 11.42 1.96
CA LEU A 1 -1.60 10.75 2.97
C LEU A 1 -2.96 11.42 2.96
N LYS A 2 -4.05 10.67 2.82
CA LYS A 2 -5.42 11.16 3.02
C LYS A 2 -6.09 10.32 4.10
N ILE A 3 -6.89 10.95 4.95
CA ILE A 3 -7.61 10.30 6.04
C ILE A 3 -9.05 10.81 5.99
N ASP A 4 -10.02 9.89 5.94
CA ASP A 4 -11.42 10.21 5.79
C ASP A 4 -12.32 9.18 6.48
N LEU A 5 -13.47 9.63 7.00
CA LEU A 5 -14.51 8.75 7.55
C LEU A 5 -15.42 8.31 6.41
N VAL A 6 -15.63 7.00 6.30
CA VAL A 6 -16.51 6.33 5.34
C VAL A 6 -17.54 5.48 6.08
N GLN A 7 -18.50 4.90 5.35
CA GLN A 7 -19.55 4.07 5.95
C GLN A 7 -18.97 2.86 6.71
N GLU A 8 -17.84 2.33 6.22
CA GLU A 8 -17.14 1.18 6.77
C GLU A 8 -16.22 1.52 7.96
N GLY A 9 -15.98 2.81 8.24
CA GLY A 9 -15.13 3.27 9.34
C GLY A 9 -14.11 4.35 8.94
N LEU A 10 -12.91 4.28 9.51
CA LEU A 10 -11.81 5.20 9.19
C LEU A 10 -10.98 4.66 8.02
N ARG A 11 -10.87 5.43 6.95
CA ARG A 11 -10.03 5.10 5.79
C ARG A 11 -8.76 5.93 5.81
N ILE A 12 -7.62 5.26 5.65
CA ILE A 12 -6.29 5.89 5.52
C ILE A 12 -5.73 5.49 4.15
N GLN A 13 -5.42 6.48 3.31
CA GLN A 13 -4.91 6.28 1.96
C GLN A 13 -3.49 6.85 1.84
N ILE A 14 -2.53 5.97 1.54
CA ILE A 14 -1.16 6.34 1.22
C ILE A 14 -1.02 6.30 -0.30
N ILE A 15 -1.06 7.49 -0.90
CA ILE A 15 -1.16 7.66 -2.35
C ILE A 15 0.24 7.89 -2.91
N ASP A 16 0.56 7.12 -3.95
CA ASP A 16 1.75 7.27 -4.77
C ASP A 16 1.68 8.57 -5.60
N SER A 17 2.83 9.20 -5.83
CA SER A 17 2.92 10.32 -6.76
C SER A 17 4.11 10.09 -7.69
N GLN A 18 4.02 10.56 -8.94
CA GLN A 18 5.08 10.38 -9.94
C GLN A 18 6.48 10.79 -9.44
N ASN A 19 6.57 11.80 -8.57
CA ASN A 19 7.84 12.30 -8.04
C ASN A 19 8.25 11.66 -6.70
N ARG A 20 7.40 10.83 -6.10
CA ARG A 20 7.65 10.18 -4.81
C ARG A 20 6.81 8.89 -4.72
N PRO A 21 7.30 7.80 -5.33
CA PRO A 21 6.55 6.54 -5.35
C PRO A 21 6.65 5.77 -4.05
N MET A 22 5.59 5.12 -3.58
CA MET A 22 5.63 4.44 -2.27
C MET A 22 6.39 3.11 -2.33
N PHE A 23 6.57 2.60 -3.54
CA PHE A 23 7.32 1.40 -3.86
C PHE A 23 8.26 1.68 -5.02
N LYS A 24 9.34 0.90 -5.12
CA LYS A 24 10.16 0.91 -6.33
C LYS A 24 9.30 0.52 -7.55
N THR A 25 9.60 1.12 -8.71
CA THR A 25 8.88 0.85 -9.97
C THR A 25 8.86 -0.64 -10.29
N GLY A 26 7.67 -1.20 -10.54
CA GLY A 26 7.50 -2.62 -10.82
C GLY A 26 7.87 -3.57 -9.66
N SER A 27 7.99 -3.06 -8.43
CA SER A 27 8.35 -3.88 -7.27
C SER A 27 7.37 -3.66 -6.11
N ALA A 28 7.33 -4.65 -5.21
CA ALA A 28 6.68 -4.60 -3.91
C ALA A 28 7.63 -4.14 -2.78
N ASP A 29 8.86 -3.76 -3.12
CA ASP A 29 9.80 -3.16 -2.18
C ASP A 29 9.36 -1.74 -1.83
N VAL A 30 9.07 -1.52 -0.55
CA VAL A 30 8.72 -0.20 -0.02
C VAL A 30 9.91 0.76 -0.07
N GLU A 31 9.63 2.00 -0.43
CA GLU A 31 10.59 3.09 -0.27
C GLU A 31 10.76 3.46 1.22
N PRO A 32 11.90 4.04 1.65
CA PRO A 32 12.16 4.37 3.05
C PRO A 32 11.03 5.19 3.72
N TYR A 33 10.51 6.21 3.03
CA TYR A 33 9.43 7.03 3.57
C TYR A 33 8.09 6.29 3.69
N MET A 34 7.82 5.29 2.84
CA MET A 34 6.62 4.47 2.97
C MET A 34 6.71 3.60 4.24
N ARG A 35 7.89 3.02 4.49
CA ARG A 35 8.18 2.32 5.75
C ARG A 35 8.00 3.23 6.95
N ASP A 36 8.55 4.44 6.91
CA ASP A 36 8.46 5.39 8.03
C ASP A 36 7.00 5.76 8.32
N ILE A 37 6.18 6.00 7.29
CA ILE A 37 4.74 6.27 7.43
C ILE A 37 4.03 5.10 8.11
N LEU A 38 4.22 3.87 7.60
CA LEU A 38 3.55 2.67 8.13
C LEU A 38 3.92 2.41 9.59
N ARG A 39 5.22 2.49 9.93
CA ARG A 39 5.69 2.28 11.30
C ARG A 39 5.25 3.37 12.27
N ALA A 40 5.06 4.60 11.78
CA ALA A 40 4.53 5.69 12.60
C ALA A 40 3.04 5.51 12.93
N ILE A 41 2.24 4.96 12.00
CA ILE A 41 0.80 4.75 12.23
C ILE A 41 0.50 3.46 13.00
N ALA A 42 1.33 2.42 12.86
CA ALA A 42 1.15 1.11 13.50
C ALA A 42 0.82 1.16 15.01
N PRO A 43 1.58 1.86 15.88
CA PRO A 43 1.29 1.90 17.32
C PRO A 43 -0.03 2.61 17.63
N VAL A 44 -0.44 3.59 16.81
CA VAL A 44 -1.72 4.29 16.97
C VAL A 44 -2.88 3.35 16.64
N LEU A 45 -2.75 2.58 15.55
CA LEU A 45 -3.77 1.59 15.15
C LEU A 45 -3.90 0.45 16.16
N ASN A 46 -2.80 0.04 16.81
CA ASN A 46 -2.82 -0.95 17.89
C ASN A 46 -3.52 -0.46 19.18
N GLY A 47 -3.79 0.84 19.30
CA GLY A 47 -4.50 1.42 20.43
C GLY A 47 -6.01 1.14 20.45
N ILE A 48 -6.56 0.56 19.39
CA ILE A 48 -7.99 0.26 19.24
C ILE A 48 -8.23 -1.20 18.83
N PRO A 49 -9.35 -1.82 19.23
CA PRO A 49 -9.62 -3.24 18.96
C PRO A 49 -10.11 -3.52 17.52
N ASN A 50 -10.25 -2.48 16.70
CA ASN A 50 -10.80 -2.59 15.35
C ASN A 50 -9.86 -3.37 14.43
N ARG A 51 -10.44 -4.27 13.62
CA ARG A 51 -9.68 -4.97 12.57
C ARG A 51 -9.40 -4.03 11.40
N ILE A 52 -8.29 -4.28 10.72
CA ILE A 52 -7.85 -3.49 9.56
C ILE A 52 -7.99 -4.33 8.31
N SER A 53 -8.47 -3.72 7.22
CA SER A 53 -8.38 -4.25 5.87
C SER A 53 -7.32 -3.46 5.10
N LEU A 54 -6.44 -4.16 4.38
CA LEU A 54 -5.39 -3.56 3.55
C LEU A 54 -5.63 -3.90 2.09
N SER A 55 -5.71 -2.88 1.25
CA SER A 55 -5.85 -3.00 -0.20
C SER A 55 -4.68 -2.31 -0.88
N GLY A 56 -4.06 -2.97 -1.85
CA GLY A 56 -3.04 -2.40 -2.72
C GLY A 56 -3.67 -1.96 -4.04
N HIS A 57 -3.26 -0.78 -4.53
CA HIS A 57 -3.61 -0.31 -5.86
C HIS A 57 -2.32 -0.10 -6.63
N THR A 58 -2.24 -0.68 -7.82
CA THR A 58 -1.21 -0.38 -8.83
C THR A 58 -1.83 0.47 -9.92
N ASP A 59 -1.00 1.18 -10.67
CA ASP A 59 -1.43 1.89 -11.86
C ASP A 59 -1.79 0.93 -13.00
N ASP A 60 -2.41 1.49 -14.04
CA ASP A 60 -2.86 0.75 -15.23
C ASP A 60 -1.73 0.54 -16.26
N PHE A 61 -0.52 1.06 -16.01
CA PHE A 61 0.60 0.82 -16.91
C PHE A 61 0.91 -0.67 -16.93
N PRO A 62 0.90 -1.32 -18.12
CA PRO A 62 1.12 -2.76 -18.20
C PRO A 62 2.48 -3.10 -17.59
N TYR A 63 2.48 -3.99 -16.60
CA TYR A 63 3.71 -4.62 -16.17
C TYR A 63 4.41 -5.22 -17.40
N ALA A 64 5.69 -4.90 -17.62
CA ALA A 64 6.35 -5.11 -18.91
C ALA A 64 6.38 -6.59 -19.39
N SER A 65 6.11 -7.55 -18.52
CA SER A 65 6.00 -9.00 -18.83
C SER A 65 4.55 -9.53 -18.92
N GLY A 66 3.57 -8.64 -19.06
CA GLY A 66 2.17 -8.82 -18.68
C GLY A 66 1.24 -9.72 -19.52
N GLU A 67 1.71 -10.75 -20.23
CA GLU A 67 0.79 -11.64 -20.98
C GLU A 67 0.78 -13.12 -20.55
N LYS A 68 1.74 -13.61 -19.76
CA LYS A 68 1.75 -15.02 -19.27
C LYS A 68 2.31 -15.22 -17.86
N GLY A 69 2.40 -14.16 -17.05
CA GLY A 69 3.04 -14.25 -15.73
C GLY A 69 2.64 -13.10 -14.83
N TYR A 70 3.61 -12.56 -14.09
CA TYR A 70 3.41 -11.50 -13.12
C TYR A 70 2.82 -10.24 -13.78
N SER A 71 1.72 -9.76 -13.20
CA SER A 71 0.95 -8.62 -13.67
C SER A 71 0.66 -7.64 -12.53
N ASN A 72 -0.13 -6.61 -12.82
CA ASN A 72 -0.59 -5.65 -11.82
C ASN A 72 -1.50 -6.31 -10.76
N TRP A 73 -2.10 -7.46 -11.05
CA TRP A 73 -2.83 -8.25 -10.05
C TRP A 73 -1.89 -8.75 -8.95
N GLU A 74 -0.83 -9.44 -9.32
CA GLU A 74 0.17 -9.94 -8.36
C GLU A 74 0.86 -8.78 -7.64
N LEU A 75 1.23 -7.73 -8.38
CA LEU A 75 1.90 -6.56 -7.82
C LEU A 75 1.05 -5.84 -6.77
N SER A 76 -0.25 -5.69 -7.01
CA SER A 76 -1.16 -5.05 -6.06
C SER A 76 -1.29 -5.86 -4.76
N ALA A 77 -1.41 -7.18 -4.86
CA ALA A 77 -1.48 -8.09 -3.72
C ALA A 77 -0.15 -8.11 -2.94
N ASP A 78 0.99 -8.13 -3.63
CA ASP A 78 2.30 -8.12 -3.01
C ASP A 78 2.58 -6.81 -2.28
N ARG A 79 2.17 -5.66 -2.85
CA ARG A 79 2.28 -4.34 -2.20
C ARG A 79 1.39 -4.23 -0.96
N ALA A 80 0.19 -4.79 -0.99
CA ALA A 80 -0.66 -4.87 0.20
C ALA A 80 0.02 -5.69 1.31
N ASN A 81 0.59 -6.85 0.96
CA ASN A 81 1.32 -7.70 1.90
C ASN A 81 2.64 -7.09 2.38
N ALA A 82 3.35 -6.35 1.54
CA ALA A 82 4.55 -5.61 1.93
C ALA A 82 4.21 -4.54 2.96
N SER A 83 3.11 -3.79 2.74
CA SER A 83 2.61 -2.82 3.72
C SER A 83 2.22 -3.51 5.03
N ARG A 84 1.55 -4.66 4.96
CA ARG A 84 1.20 -5.48 6.14
C ARG A 84 2.42 -5.92 6.96
N ARG A 85 3.59 -6.12 6.34
CA ARG A 85 4.82 -6.53 7.05
C ARG A 85 5.52 -5.37 7.76
N GLU A 86 5.21 -4.13 7.38
CA GLU A 86 5.78 -2.93 8.00
C GLU A 86 4.86 -2.32 9.09
N LEU A 87 3.63 -2.83 9.20
CA LEU A 87 2.68 -2.56 10.29
C LEU A 87 2.89 -3.53 11.45
#